data_AF-A0A151JBY5-F1
#
_entry.id   AF-A0A151JBY5-F1
#
_cell.length_a   1.000
_cell.length_b   1.000
_cell.length_c   1.000
_cell.angle_alpha   90.00
_cell.angle_beta   90.00
_cell.angle_gamma   90.00
#
_symmetry.space_group_name_H-M   'P 1'
#
loop_
_entity.id
_entity.type
_entity.pdbx_description
1 polymer ?
#
loop_
_entity_poly.entity_id
_entity_poly.type
_entity_poly.pdbx_seq_one_letter_code
_entity_poly.pdbx_strand_id
1 'polypeptide(L)'
;METDKSIIIEESPHTGKITIRIPPFWPEEPELWFAQIEGQFELCRIGSDHERYIHALSKIEPKQAKEVKDIIINPPSSRKYEALKEALIQRLTDSQEYRIRQLLETEEMGDRKLSQFLRHLATLAGTTVSEKLLRTLGLGRLPAQTQAILATRGEDNLNSVAEQADRIHEIGSKTAVLATTGPQPTSPREESLEELRKQIAALTTKVERMTSAWEKNRSRSRSRNRLRGRRHNQICYYHRRFGIKAHKCEKPCQFVINDKSAENPQGSQ
;
A
#
# COMPACT_ATOMS: atom_id res chain seq x y z
N MET A 1 -83.87 28.27 -55.99
CA MET A 1 -83.63 27.14 -55.08
C MET A 1 -82.80 26.13 -55.85
N GLU A 2 -81.49 26.31 -55.84
CA GLU A 2 -80.53 25.34 -56.36
C GLU A 2 -79.72 24.87 -55.15
N THR A 3 -79.89 23.62 -54.76
CA THR A 3 -79.03 22.95 -53.78
C THR A 3 -78.31 21.83 -54.48
N ASP A 4 -77.10 22.20 -54.88
CA ASP A 4 -75.83 21.49 -54.91
C ASP A 4 -75.77 19.99 -54.59
N LYS A 5 -74.98 19.33 -55.44
CA LYS A 5 -74.48 17.97 -55.30
C LYS A 5 -73.50 17.91 -54.12
N SER A 6 -73.89 17.17 -53.08
CA SER A 6 -72.96 16.81 -52.00
C SER A 6 -72.00 15.73 -52.49
N ILE A 7 -70.76 16.14 -52.76
CA ILE A 7 -69.62 15.26 -52.98
C ILE A 7 -69.23 14.67 -51.63
N ILE A 8 -69.37 13.36 -51.48
CA ILE A 8 -68.82 12.60 -50.35
C ILE A 8 -67.30 12.58 -50.55
N ILE A 9 -66.57 13.36 -49.74
CA ILE A 9 -65.13 13.20 -49.58
C ILE A 9 -64.96 12.22 -48.41
N GLU A 10 -64.52 11.01 -48.71
CA GLU A 10 -64.10 10.03 -47.71
C GLU A 10 -62.94 10.62 -46.88
N GLU A 11 -63.22 10.90 -45.61
CA GLU A 11 -62.23 11.32 -44.64
C GLU A 11 -61.23 10.17 -44.39
N SER A 12 -59.97 10.40 -44.74
CA SER A 12 -58.87 9.56 -44.29
C SER A 12 -58.66 9.69 -42.78
N PRO A 13 -58.42 8.60 -42.04
CA PRO A 13 -58.23 8.67 -40.60
C PRO A 13 -56.89 9.34 -40.30
N HIS A 14 -56.94 10.44 -39.55
CA HIS A 14 -55.78 11.09 -38.97
C HIS A 14 -55.17 10.14 -37.93
N THR A 15 -54.15 9.36 -38.31
CA THR A 15 -53.35 8.60 -37.36
C THR A 15 -52.58 9.59 -36.48
N GLY A 16 -53.10 9.84 -35.27
CA GLY A 16 -52.38 10.62 -34.27
C GLY A 16 -51.02 9.98 -34.00
N LYS A 17 -49.93 10.65 -34.42
CA LYS A 17 -48.57 10.20 -34.13
C LYS A 17 -48.36 10.27 -32.61
N ILE A 18 -48.41 9.12 -31.94
CA ILE A 18 -48.03 9.00 -30.54
C ILE A 18 -46.55 9.40 -30.46
N THR A 19 -46.28 10.55 -29.83
CA THR A 19 -44.91 11.07 -29.70
C THR A 19 -44.22 10.33 -28.56
N ILE A 20 -43.09 9.71 -28.85
CA ILE A 20 -42.30 9.00 -27.85
C ILE A 20 -41.77 9.98 -26.78
N ARG A 21 -41.98 9.64 -25.50
CA ARG A 21 -41.45 10.43 -24.38
C ARG A 21 -40.36 9.65 -23.66
N ILE A 22 -39.11 9.99 -23.96
CA ILE A 22 -37.95 9.32 -23.38
C ILE A 22 -37.40 10.18 -22.23
N PRO A 23 -37.36 9.65 -20.98
CA PRO A 23 -36.75 10.34 -19.84
C PRO A 23 -35.22 10.50 -20.02
N PRO A 24 -34.57 11.40 -19.26
CA PRO A 24 -33.10 11.44 -19.17
C PRO A 24 -32.55 10.09 -18.69
N PHE A 25 -31.32 9.76 -19.08
CA PHE A 25 -30.68 8.51 -18.68
C PHE A 25 -30.39 8.46 -17.18
N TRP A 26 -30.61 7.31 -16.54
CA TRP A 26 -30.36 7.09 -15.12
C TRP A 26 -29.14 6.20 -14.92
N PRO A 27 -27.92 6.76 -14.73
CA PRO A 27 -26.70 5.95 -14.59
C PRO A 27 -26.65 5.14 -13.30
N GLU A 28 -27.46 5.50 -12.30
CA GLU A 28 -27.59 4.78 -11.03
C GLU A 28 -28.49 3.55 -11.18
N GLU A 29 -29.53 3.63 -12.01
CA GLU A 29 -30.51 2.56 -12.25
C GLU A 29 -30.72 2.34 -13.76
N PRO A 30 -29.68 1.89 -14.50
CA PRO A 30 -29.77 1.75 -15.95
C PRO A 30 -30.81 0.70 -16.36
N GLU A 31 -30.96 -0.38 -15.59
CA GLU A 31 -31.96 -1.43 -15.84
C GLU A 31 -33.39 -0.90 -15.83
N LEU A 32 -33.72 -0.09 -14.81
CA LEU A 32 -35.04 0.51 -14.67
C LEU A 32 -35.32 1.49 -15.80
N TRP A 33 -34.34 2.31 -16.17
CA TRP A 33 -34.46 3.23 -17.30
C TRP A 33 -34.73 2.46 -18.61
N PHE A 34 -33.99 1.39 -18.88
CA PHE A 34 -34.20 0.55 -20.06
C PHE A 34 -35.59 -0.07 -20.08
N ALA A 35 -36.05 -0.63 -18.96
CA ALA A 35 -37.41 -1.17 -18.86
C ALA A 35 -38.48 -0.12 -19.15
N GLN A 36 -38.28 1.13 -18.69
CA GLN A 36 -39.23 2.21 -18.94
C GLN A 36 -39.28 2.64 -20.41
N ILE A 37 -38.13 2.77 -21.08
CA ILE A 37 -38.11 3.16 -22.50
C ILE A 37 -38.61 2.04 -23.40
N GLU A 38 -38.43 0.77 -23.03
CA GLU A 38 -38.96 -0.39 -23.75
C GLU A 38 -40.49 -0.37 -23.76
N GLY A 39 -41.13 0.01 -22.64
CA GLY A 39 -42.58 0.25 -22.61
C GLY A 39 -43.02 1.40 -23.55
N GLN A 40 -42.21 2.44 -23.72
CA GLN A 40 -42.48 3.51 -24.68
C GLN A 40 -42.31 3.04 -26.14
N PHE A 41 -41.32 2.20 -26.41
CA PHE A 41 -41.14 1.60 -27.74
C PHE A 41 -42.33 0.73 -28.12
N GLU A 42 -42.84 -0.07 -27.19
CA GLU A 42 -44.03 -0.89 -27.40
C GLU A 42 -45.28 -0.03 -27.67
N LEU A 43 -45.51 1.01 -26.86
CA LEU A 43 -46.63 1.93 -27.03
C LEU A 43 -46.62 2.65 -28.39
N CYS A 44 -45.44 3.07 -28.84
CA CYS A 44 -45.23 3.76 -30.11
C CYS A 44 -45.05 2.81 -31.31
N ARG A 45 -45.13 1.49 -31.11
CA ARG A 45 -44.90 0.44 -32.13
C ARG A 45 -43.53 0.53 -32.82
N ILE A 46 -42.50 0.91 -32.06
CA ILE A 46 -41.12 0.94 -32.53
C ILE A 46 -40.55 -0.48 -32.45
N GLY A 47 -40.58 -1.20 -33.58
CA GLY A 47 -40.05 -2.56 -33.69
C GLY A 47 -38.61 -2.65 -34.20
N SER A 48 -38.10 -1.59 -34.84
CA SER A 48 -36.76 -1.60 -35.44
C SER A 48 -35.67 -1.45 -34.36
N ASP A 49 -34.77 -2.44 -34.28
CA ASP A 49 -33.56 -2.41 -33.42
C ASP A 49 -32.75 -1.12 -33.64
N HIS A 50 -32.64 -0.66 -34.89
CA HIS A 50 -31.92 0.56 -35.22
C HIS A 50 -32.58 1.82 -34.65
N GLU A 51 -33.91 1.91 -34.72
CA GLU A 51 -34.66 3.05 -34.18
C GLU A 51 -34.56 3.08 -32.65
N ARG A 52 -34.72 1.92 -31.99
CA ARG A 52 -34.54 1.77 -30.54
C ARG A 52 -33.14 2.20 -30.11
N TYR A 53 -32.12 1.78 -30.87
CA TYR A 53 -30.73 2.17 -30.65
C TYR A 53 -30.53 3.68 -30.75
N ILE A 54 -31.01 4.34 -31.82
CA ILE A 54 -30.89 5.80 -31.98
C ILE A 54 -31.61 6.53 -30.84
N HIS A 55 -32.82 6.10 -30.49
CA HIS A 55 -33.60 6.71 -29.42
C HIS A 55 -32.90 6.61 -28.07
N ALA A 56 -32.37 5.44 -27.72
CA ALA A 56 -31.61 5.26 -26.49
C ALA A 56 -30.33 6.10 -26.51
N LEU A 57 -29.57 6.07 -27.61
CA LEU A 57 -28.32 6.82 -27.76
C LEU A 57 -28.51 8.33 -27.61
N SER A 58 -29.65 8.86 -28.07
CA SER A 58 -29.98 10.30 -27.96
C SER A 58 -30.09 10.81 -26.51
N LYS A 59 -30.23 9.93 -25.53
CA LYS A 59 -30.38 10.27 -24.11
C LYS A 59 -29.16 9.95 -23.26
N ILE A 60 -28.15 9.28 -23.82
CA ILE A 60 -26.92 8.95 -23.12
C ILE A 60 -26.03 10.20 -23.07
N GLU A 61 -25.62 10.60 -21.87
CA GLU A 61 -24.71 11.72 -21.68
C GLU A 61 -23.25 11.35 -22.03
N PRO A 62 -22.37 12.34 -22.31
CA PRO A 62 -20.99 12.09 -22.72
C PRO A 62 -20.17 11.25 -21.74
N LYS A 63 -20.48 11.30 -20.44
CA LYS A 63 -19.78 10.51 -19.42
C LYS A 63 -20.02 9.02 -19.61
N GLN A 64 -21.27 8.62 -19.80
CA GLN A 64 -21.68 7.23 -19.98
C GLN A 64 -21.41 6.74 -21.41
N ALA A 65 -21.49 7.63 -22.39
CA ALA A 65 -21.09 7.31 -23.77
C ALA A 65 -19.62 6.89 -23.87
N LYS A 66 -18.73 7.44 -23.02
CA LYS A 66 -17.33 7.00 -22.95
C LYS A 66 -17.18 5.56 -22.46
N GLU A 67 -18.04 5.12 -21.54
CA GLU A 67 -18.01 3.74 -21.01
C GLU A 67 -18.35 2.71 -22.09
N VAL A 68 -19.13 3.07 -23.11
CA VAL A 68 -19.53 2.20 -24.24
C VAL A 68 -19.06 2.71 -25.61
N LYS A 69 -17.92 3.42 -25.63
CA LYS A 69 -17.37 4.07 -26.82
C LYS A 69 -17.15 3.11 -27.99
N ASP A 70 -16.71 1.89 -27.73
CA ASP A 70 -16.50 0.83 -28.71
C ASP A 70 -17.80 0.45 -29.43
N ILE A 71 -18.93 0.37 -28.72
CA ILE A 71 -20.24 0.03 -29.29
C ILE A 71 -20.84 1.21 -30.07
N ILE A 72 -20.49 2.43 -29.70
CA ILE A 72 -20.94 3.64 -30.42
C ILE A 72 -20.13 3.83 -31.71
N ILE A 73 -18.80 3.65 -31.66
CA ILE A 73 -17.91 3.88 -32.81
C ILE A 73 -17.96 2.70 -33.79
N ASN A 74 -18.01 1.48 -33.27
CA ASN A 74 -18.06 0.25 -34.06
C ASN A 74 -19.30 -0.57 -33.66
N PRO A 75 -20.50 -0.13 -34.04
CA PRO A 75 -21.73 -0.82 -33.67
C PRO A 75 -21.80 -2.20 -34.32
N PRO A 76 -22.32 -3.22 -33.60
CA PRO A 76 -22.50 -4.55 -34.16
C PRO A 76 -23.47 -4.55 -35.33
N SER A 77 -23.36 -5.55 -36.22
CA SER A 77 -24.18 -5.65 -37.44
C SER A 77 -25.67 -5.90 -37.17
N SER A 78 -25.99 -6.50 -36.03
CA SER A 78 -27.34 -6.84 -35.57
C SER A 78 -27.44 -6.67 -34.06
N ARG A 79 -28.66 -6.48 -33.54
CA ARG A 79 -28.93 -6.37 -32.09
C ARG A 79 -28.16 -5.22 -31.44
N LYS A 80 -28.13 -4.06 -32.11
CA LYS A 80 -27.39 -2.87 -31.66
C LYS A 80 -27.96 -2.33 -30.36
N TYR A 81 -29.28 -2.34 -30.22
CA TYR A 81 -29.95 -1.90 -29.01
C TYR A 81 -29.64 -2.83 -27.84
N GLU A 82 -29.77 -4.15 -28.03
CA GLU A 82 -29.46 -5.11 -26.96
C GLU A 82 -27.98 -5.06 -26.56
N ALA A 83 -27.06 -4.99 -27.52
CA ALA A 83 -25.63 -4.87 -27.22
C ALA A 83 -25.31 -3.58 -26.44
N LEU A 84 -25.94 -2.46 -26.79
CA LEU A 84 -25.80 -1.21 -26.06
C LEU A 84 -26.36 -1.32 -24.63
N LYS A 85 -27.55 -1.90 -24.48
CA LYS A 85 -28.22 -2.12 -23.19
C LYS A 85 -27.36 -2.99 -22.26
N GLU A 86 -26.97 -4.17 -22.73
CA GLU A 86 -26.17 -5.12 -21.96
C GLU A 86 -24.84 -4.49 -21.52
N ALA A 87 -24.12 -3.84 -22.44
CA ALA A 87 -22.83 -3.25 -22.12
C ALA A 87 -22.95 -2.03 -21.19
N LEU A 88 -23.97 -1.19 -21.33
CA LEU A 88 -24.18 -0.07 -20.41
C LEU A 88 -24.50 -0.56 -19.00
N ILE A 89 -25.41 -1.52 -18.87
CA ILE A 89 -25.77 -2.10 -17.57
C ILE A 89 -24.54 -2.72 -16.95
N GLN A 90 -23.84 -3.59 -17.67
CA GLN A 90 -22.67 -4.28 -17.16
C GLN A 90 -21.56 -3.32 -16.74
N ARG A 91 -21.13 -2.42 -17.63
CA ARG A 91 -19.97 -1.54 -17.36
C ARG A 91 -20.26 -0.49 -16.30
N LEU A 92 -21.49 0.02 -16.23
CA LEU A 92 -21.87 0.94 -15.17
C LEU A 92 -21.91 0.23 -13.81
N THR A 93 -22.47 -0.99 -13.75
CA THR A 93 -22.48 -1.81 -12.53
C THR A 93 -21.06 -2.16 -12.08
N ASP A 94 -20.20 -2.65 -12.97
CA ASP A 94 -18.80 -2.97 -12.66
C ASP A 94 -18.04 -1.73 -12.14
N SER A 95 -18.26 -0.57 -12.77
CA SER A 95 -17.69 0.70 -12.36
C SER A 95 -18.17 1.14 -10.97
N GLN A 96 -19.45 0.93 -10.65
CA GLN A 96 -20.01 1.19 -9.33
C GLN A 96 -19.44 0.23 -8.27
N GLU A 97 -19.39 -1.06 -8.55
CA GLU A 97 -18.81 -2.06 -7.65
C GLU A 97 -17.35 -1.77 -7.34
N TYR A 98 -16.57 -1.41 -8.37
CA TYR A 98 -15.17 -1.04 -8.19
C TYR A 98 -15.01 0.15 -7.24
N ARG A 99 -15.83 1.20 -7.40
CA ARG A 99 -15.82 2.36 -6.49
C ARG A 99 -16.17 1.95 -5.06
N ILE A 100 -17.19 1.11 -4.87
CA ILE A 100 -17.58 0.63 -3.54
C ILE A 100 -16.43 -0.16 -2.90
N ARG A 101 -15.82 -1.10 -3.62
CA ARG A 101 -14.68 -1.87 -3.11
C ARG A 101 -13.50 -0.97 -2.78
N GLN A 102 -13.18 -0.01 -3.64
CA GLN A 102 -12.11 0.97 -3.40
C GLN A 102 -12.36 1.76 -2.10
N LEU A 103 -13.59 2.20 -1.85
CA LEU A 103 -13.96 2.93 -0.63
C LEU A 103 -13.83 2.06 0.65
N LEU A 104 -14.18 0.77 0.56
CA LEU A 104 -14.19 -0.13 1.71
C LEU A 104 -12.80 -0.69 2.06
N GLU A 105 -12.05 -1.09 1.04
CA GLU A 105 -10.84 -1.90 1.19
C GLU A 105 -9.56 -1.09 0.98
N THR A 106 -9.55 -0.12 0.06
CA THR A 106 -8.31 0.52 -0.40
C THR A 106 -8.06 1.88 0.25
N GLU A 107 -9.11 2.61 0.62
CA GLU A 107 -8.96 4.00 1.04
C GLU A 107 -8.67 4.14 2.55
N GLU A 108 -7.45 4.58 2.87
CA GLU A 108 -6.97 4.79 4.24
C GLU A 108 -6.87 6.28 4.58
N MET A 109 -7.25 6.70 5.81
CA MET A 109 -7.20 8.13 6.16
C MET A 109 -5.78 8.72 6.10
N GLY A 110 -4.76 7.99 6.56
CA GLY A 110 -3.39 8.47 6.69
C GLY A 110 -3.29 9.70 7.59
N ASP A 111 -2.45 10.67 7.21
CA ASP A 111 -2.28 11.95 7.93
C ASP A 111 -3.33 13.02 7.53
N ARG A 112 -4.34 12.64 6.74
CA ARG A 112 -5.35 13.59 6.24
C ARG A 112 -6.32 13.98 7.35
N LYS A 113 -6.73 15.25 7.32
CA LYS A 113 -7.86 15.75 8.12
C LYS A 113 -9.16 15.04 7.69
N LEU A 114 -10.12 14.89 8.61
CA LEU A 114 -11.38 14.21 8.31
C LEU A 114 -12.17 14.95 7.21
N SER A 115 -12.12 16.29 7.19
CA SER A 115 -12.73 17.08 6.11
C SER A 115 -12.12 16.81 4.74
N GLN A 116 -10.81 16.55 4.67
CA GLN A 116 -10.14 16.22 3.42
C GLN A 116 -10.49 14.79 2.99
N PHE A 117 -10.49 13.87 3.95
CA PHE A 117 -10.82 12.47 3.71
C PHE A 117 -12.27 12.29 3.22
N LEU A 118 -13.25 12.88 3.91
CA LEU A 118 -14.66 12.76 3.54
C LEU A 118 -14.98 13.42 2.19
N ARG A 119 -14.33 14.54 1.84
CA ARG A 119 -14.45 15.15 0.51
C ARG A 119 -13.91 14.23 -0.59
N HIS A 120 -12.78 13.59 -0.34
CA HIS A 120 -12.20 12.62 -1.26
C HIS A 120 -13.11 11.39 -1.44
N LEU A 121 -13.61 10.82 -0.34
CA LEU A 121 -14.57 9.71 -0.39
C LEU A 121 -15.85 10.09 -1.14
N ALA A 122 -16.39 11.28 -0.92
CA ALA A 122 -17.58 11.77 -1.64
C ALA A 122 -17.30 11.91 -3.15
N THR A 123 -16.09 12.34 -3.52
CA THR A 123 -15.69 12.47 -4.93
C THR A 123 -15.55 11.09 -5.60
N LEU A 124 -15.00 10.11 -4.89
CA LEU A 124 -14.88 8.73 -5.38
C LEU A 124 -16.23 8.01 -5.47
N ALA A 125 -17.08 8.20 -4.46
CA ALA A 125 -18.42 7.62 -4.39
C ALA A 125 -19.37 8.20 -5.44
N GLY A 126 -19.23 9.49 -5.76
CA GLY A 126 -20.22 10.20 -6.57
C GLY A 126 -21.61 10.09 -5.95
N THR A 127 -22.60 9.71 -6.76
CA THR A 127 -23.98 9.49 -6.31
C THR A 127 -24.26 8.03 -5.92
N THR A 128 -23.30 7.13 -6.08
CA THR A 128 -23.47 5.69 -5.85
C THR A 128 -23.59 5.33 -4.36
N VAL A 129 -22.99 6.13 -3.46
CA VAL A 129 -22.98 5.85 -2.01
C VAL A 129 -23.62 6.98 -1.22
N SER A 130 -24.51 6.63 -0.29
CA SER A 130 -25.18 7.62 0.56
C SER A 130 -24.23 8.37 1.50
N GLU A 131 -24.51 9.65 1.74
CA GLU A 131 -23.76 10.49 2.69
C GLU A 131 -23.69 9.88 4.10
N LYS A 132 -24.75 9.15 4.50
CA LYS A 132 -24.81 8.43 5.78
C LYS A 132 -23.75 7.31 5.86
N LEU A 133 -23.58 6.54 4.78
CA LEU A 133 -22.53 5.50 4.74
C LEU A 133 -21.13 6.12 4.73
N LEU A 134 -20.92 7.21 3.97
CA LEU A 134 -19.65 7.94 3.98
C LEU A 134 -19.31 8.46 5.38
N ARG A 135 -20.31 8.96 6.11
CA ARG A 135 -20.16 9.35 7.51
C ARG A 135 -19.75 8.18 8.38
N THR A 136 -20.46 7.05 8.31
CA THR A 136 -20.14 5.85 9.10
C THR A 136 -18.72 5.35 8.81
N LEU A 137 -18.32 5.33 7.54
CA LEU A 137 -16.99 4.90 7.11
C LEU A 137 -15.90 5.85 7.62
N GLY A 138 -16.08 7.16 7.46
CA GLY A 138 -15.13 8.16 7.96
C GLY A 138 -14.99 8.14 9.49
N LEU A 139 -16.11 8.05 10.22
CA LEU A 139 -16.09 7.94 11.68
C LEU A 139 -15.38 6.66 12.14
N GLY A 140 -15.63 5.52 11.48
CA GLY A 140 -15.00 4.24 11.80
C GLY A 140 -13.46 4.25 11.72
N ARG A 141 -12.86 5.21 11.00
CA ARG A 141 -11.40 5.36 10.88
C ARG A 141 -10.78 6.30 11.93
N LEU A 142 -11.57 6.96 12.77
CA LEU A 142 -11.09 7.89 13.80
C LEU A 142 -10.71 7.17 15.11
N PRO A 143 -9.88 7.81 15.97
CA PRO A 143 -9.67 7.35 17.34
C PRO A 143 -10.97 7.31 18.17
N ALA A 144 -11.07 6.37 19.10
CA ALA A 144 -12.28 6.12 19.90
C ALA A 144 -12.79 7.37 20.64
N GLN A 145 -11.90 8.23 21.12
CA GLN A 145 -12.27 9.47 21.82
C GLN A 145 -13.00 10.45 20.89
N THR A 146 -12.48 10.64 19.66
CA THR A 146 -13.11 11.50 18.66
C THR A 146 -14.44 10.89 18.17
N GLN A 147 -14.49 9.57 17.99
CA GLN A 147 -15.73 8.87 17.66
C GLN A 147 -16.82 9.09 18.71
N ALA A 148 -16.50 8.95 20.00
CA ALA A 148 -17.45 9.12 21.09
C ALA A 148 -18.04 10.54 21.13
N ILE A 149 -17.22 11.56 20.89
CA ILE A 149 -17.68 12.97 20.85
C ILE A 149 -18.59 13.22 19.65
N LEU A 150 -18.28 12.65 18.49
CA LEU A 150 -19.07 12.85 17.26
C LEU A 150 -20.31 11.96 17.20
N ALA A 151 -20.35 10.86 17.96
CA ALA A 151 -21.49 9.96 18.04
C ALA A 151 -22.72 10.63 18.67
N THR A 152 -22.54 11.61 19.56
CA THR A 152 -23.65 12.36 20.16
C THR A 152 -24.27 13.39 19.21
N ARG A 153 -23.72 13.56 18.01
CA ARG A 153 -24.10 14.60 17.05
C ARG A 153 -24.70 14.03 15.76
N GLY A 154 -25.58 13.02 15.90
CA GLY A 154 -26.09 12.22 14.78
C GLY A 154 -26.82 13.00 13.67
N GLU A 155 -27.35 14.19 13.98
CA GLU A 155 -28.12 15.03 13.05
C GLU A 155 -27.28 15.99 12.21
N ASP A 156 -26.01 16.18 12.54
CA ASP A 156 -25.13 17.12 11.81
C ASP A 156 -24.87 16.64 10.37
N ASN A 157 -24.76 17.56 9.41
CA ASN A 157 -24.37 17.23 8.05
C ASN A 157 -22.89 16.76 7.96
N LEU A 158 -22.52 16.06 6.89
CA LEU A 158 -21.18 15.45 6.77
C LEU A 158 -20.05 16.47 6.94
N ASN A 159 -20.22 17.68 6.38
CA ASN A 159 -19.23 18.75 6.47
C ASN A 159 -19.05 19.27 7.90
N SER A 160 -20.15 19.49 8.65
CA SER A 160 -20.09 19.94 10.05
C SER A 160 -19.36 18.93 10.93
N VAL A 161 -19.69 17.64 10.78
CA VAL A 161 -19.00 16.54 11.50
C VAL A 161 -17.51 16.54 11.18
N ALA A 162 -17.15 16.77 9.92
CA ALA A 162 -15.76 16.79 9.48
C ALA A 162 -14.97 17.96 10.08
N GLU A 163 -15.54 19.16 10.07
CA GLU A 163 -14.91 20.35 10.66
C GLU A 163 -14.73 20.22 12.17
N GLN A 164 -15.68 19.57 12.86
CA GLN A 164 -15.60 19.34 14.29
C GLN A 164 -14.49 18.33 14.62
N ALA A 165 -14.37 17.24 13.85
CA ALA A 165 -13.29 16.29 14.00
C ALA A 165 -11.90 16.95 13.82
N ASP A 166 -11.78 17.82 12.82
CA ASP A 166 -10.55 18.56 12.56
C ASP A 166 -10.19 19.49 13.73
N ARG A 167 -11.19 20.17 14.32
CA ARG A 167 -11.00 21.00 15.52
C ARG A 167 -10.54 20.18 16.73
N ILE A 168 -11.14 19.00 16.96
CA ILE A 168 -10.74 18.09 18.04
C ILE A 168 -9.28 17.65 17.85
N HIS A 169 -8.91 17.29 16.62
CA HIS A 169 -7.54 16.89 16.28
C HIS A 169 -6.52 18.01 16.52
N GLU A 170 -6.85 19.26 16.17
CA GLU A 170 -5.98 20.41 16.40
C GLU A 170 -5.77 20.71 17.89
N ILE A 171 -6.80 20.58 18.73
CA ILE A 171 -6.70 20.78 20.18
C ILE A 171 -5.82 19.69 20.83
N GLY A 172 -6.02 18.43 20.44
CA GLY A 172 -5.18 17.32 20.91
C GLY A 172 -3.71 17.51 20.53
N SER A 173 -3.44 17.95 19.31
CA SER A 173 -2.09 18.22 18.81
C SER A 173 -1.40 19.37 19.56
N LYS A 174 -2.12 20.47 19.84
CA LYS A 174 -1.57 21.61 20.60
C LYS A 174 -1.24 21.25 22.05
N THR A 175 -2.09 20.44 22.68
CA THR A 175 -1.86 19.95 24.06
C THR A 175 -0.62 19.06 24.12
N ALA A 176 -0.42 18.19 23.12
CA ALA A 176 0.77 17.35 23.04
C ALA A 176 2.07 18.15 22.85
N VAL A 177 2.05 19.20 22.01
CA VAL A 177 3.23 20.06 21.78
C VAL A 177 3.58 20.87 23.04
N LEU A 178 2.59 21.42 23.75
CA LEU A 178 2.82 22.16 24.99
C LEU A 178 3.43 21.28 26.10
N ALA A 179 3.01 20.02 26.22
CA ALA A 179 3.56 19.08 27.19
C ALA A 179 5.05 18.77 26.98
N THR A 180 5.57 18.90 25.75
CA THR A 180 7.01 18.70 25.46
C THR A 180 7.90 19.89 25.82
N THR A 181 7.34 21.05 26.17
CA THR A 181 8.10 22.30 26.43
C THR A 181 8.10 22.75 27.88
N GLY A 182 7.34 22.10 28.77
CA GLY A 182 7.38 22.33 30.23
C GLY A 182 8.16 21.23 30.97
N PRO A 183 8.76 21.51 32.14
CA PRO A 183 9.30 20.44 32.98
C PRO A 183 8.14 19.60 33.53
N GLN A 184 7.85 18.48 32.87
CA GLN A 184 6.83 17.53 33.31
C GLN A 184 7.38 16.65 34.44
N PRO A 185 6.58 16.32 35.47
CA PRO A 185 6.84 15.18 36.32
C PRO A 185 6.72 13.92 35.46
N THR A 186 7.76 13.09 35.49
CA THR A 186 7.93 11.86 34.70
C THR A 186 6.66 11.03 34.68
N SER A 187 6.07 10.86 33.50
CA SER A 187 4.90 9.99 33.35
C SER A 187 5.32 8.51 33.50
N PRO A 188 4.46 7.59 33.97
CA PRO A 188 4.77 6.15 34.08
C PRO A 188 5.20 5.50 32.73
N ARG A 189 4.84 6.16 31.63
CA ARG A 189 5.17 5.74 30.27
C ARG A 189 6.62 6.07 29.89
N GLU A 190 7.19 7.14 30.44
CA GLU A 190 8.62 7.48 30.28
C GLU A 190 9.50 6.61 31.17
N GLU A 191 9.08 6.30 32.40
CA GLU A 191 9.77 5.30 33.24
C GLU A 191 9.83 3.93 32.56
N SER A 192 8.73 3.50 31.92
CA SER A 192 8.71 2.27 31.13
C SER A 192 9.62 2.33 29.90
N LEU A 193 9.74 3.49 29.24
CA LEU A 193 10.59 3.69 28.06
C LEU A 193 12.08 3.73 28.44
N GLU A 194 12.40 4.33 29.58
CA GLU A 194 13.75 4.39 30.11
C GLU A 194 14.19 3.03 30.67
N GLU A 195 13.28 2.29 31.32
CA GLU A 195 13.50 0.90 31.72
C GLU A 195 13.68 -0.02 30.50
N LEU A 196 12.88 0.14 29.44
CA LEU A 196 13.08 -0.57 28.17
C LEU A 196 14.42 -0.23 27.51
N ARG A 197 14.82 1.04 27.49
CA ARG A 197 16.14 1.47 26.99
C ARG A 197 17.27 0.84 27.78
N LYS A 198 17.15 0.80 29.10
CA LYS A 198 18.11 0.17 30.00
C LYS A 198 18.19 -1.34 29.78
N GLN A 199 17.05 -2.00 29.57
CA GLN A 199 16.98 -3.42 29.23
C GLN A 199 17.59 -3.71 27.85
N ILE A 200 17.37 -2.86 26.85
CA ILE A 200 17.98 -2.99 25.52
C ILE A 200 19.50 -2.78 25.60
N ALA A 201 19.98 -1.78 26.35
CA ALA A 201 21.42 -1.57 26.56
C ALA A 201 22.07 -2.75 27.30
N ALA A 202 21.40 -3.30 28.32
CA ALA A 202 21.85 -4.48 29.04
C ALA A 202 21.87 -5.74 28.14
N LEU A 203 20.86 -5.92 27.27
CA LEU A 203 20.84 -7.01 26.30
C LEU A 203 21.97 -6.86 25.28
N THR A 204 22.17 -5.65 24.74
CA THR A 204 23.21 -5.36 23.74
C THR A 204 24.59 -5.69 24.29
N THR A 205 24.90 -5.22 25.50
CA THR A 205 26.18 -5.54 26.16
C THR A 205 26.33 -7.02 26.52
N LYS A 206 25.24 -7.76 26.74
CA LYS A 206 25.28 -9.21 26.96
C LYS A 206 25.56 -9.97 25.66
N VAL A 207 24.95 -9.54 24.56
CA VAL A 207 25.18 -10.09 23.21
C VAL A 207 26.62 -9.82 22.75
N GLU A 208 27.16 -8.62 22.98
CA GLU A 208 28.57 -8.30 22.70
C GLU A 208 29.56 -9.14 23.51
N ARG A 209 29.28 -9.39 24.79
CA ARG A 209 30.11 -10.29 25.60
C ARG A 209 30.02 -11.74 25.13
N MET A 210 28.83 -12.22 24.73
CA MET A 210 28.66 -13.58 24.22
C MET A 210 29.37 -13.79 22.88
N THR A 211 29.27 -12.83 21.96
CA THR A 211 29.96 -12.85 20.66
C THR A 211 31.48 -12.79 20.84
N SER A 212 31.98 -11.89 21.69
CA SER A 212 33.41 -11.79 22.03
C SER A 212 33.94 -13.06 22.71
N ALA A 213 33.15 -13.70 23.58
CA ALA A 213 33.52 -14.97 24.20
C ALA A 213 33.57 -16.11 23.19
N TRP A 214 32.65 -16.12 22.22
CA TRP A 214 32.62 -17.09 21.13
C TRP A 214 33.82 -16.95 20.18
N GLU A 215 34.21 -15.73 19.83
CA GLU A 215 35.42 -15.45 19.03
C GLU A 215 36.71 -15.85 19.75
N LYS A 216 36.82 -15.56 21.05
CA LYS A 216 37.96 -16.00 21.87
C LYS A 216 38.04 -17.53 22.00
N ASN A 217 36.90 -18.22 22.00
CA ASN A 217 36.88 -19.69 22.07
C ASN A 217 37.22 -20.34 20.70
N ARG A 218 36.87 -19.71 19.58
CA ARG A 218 37.35 -20.10 18.23
C ARG A 218 38.87 -19.96 18.07
N SER A 219 39.47 -18.98 18.76
CA SER A 219 40.91 -18.73 18.76
C SER A 219 41.72 -19.84 19.45
N ARG A 220 41.14 -20.50 20.46
CA ARG A 220 41.82 -21.59 21.19
C ARG A 220 41.74 -22.94 20.49
N SER A 221 40.88 -23.11 19.50
CA SER A 221 40.75 -24.35 18.74
C SER A 221 41.74 -24.50 17.57
N ARG A 222 42.70 -23.57 17.37
CA ARG A 222 43.76 -23.69 16.34
C ARG A 222 45.18 -23.89 16.88
N SER A 223 45.34 -24.26 18.15
CA SER A 223 46.64 -24.55 18.76
C SER A 223 46.97 -26.06 18.83
N ARG A 224 46.70 -26.82 17.77
CA ARG A 224 47.30 -28.16 17.58
C ARG A 224 47.69 -28.43 16.13
N ASN A 225 48.51 -27.54 15.56
CA ASN A 225 49.32 -27.94 14.42
C ASN A 225 50.80 -27.76 14.75
N ARG A 226 51.42 -28.84 15.24
CA ARG A 226 52.87 -29.00 15.34
C ARG A 226 53.43 -29.09 13.92
N LEU A 227 53.64 -27.96 13.26
CA LEU A 227 54.41 -27.91 12.02
C LEU A 227 55.86 -27.58 12.36
N ARG A 228 56.68 -28.64 12.38
CA ARG A 228 58.13 -28.60 12.26
C ARG A 228 58.50 -27.76 11.03
N GLY A 229 58.98 -26.54 11.23
CA GLY A 229 59.46 -25.65 10.16
C GLY A 229 60.93 -25.33 10.33
N ARG A 230 61.77 -26.06 9.59
CA ARG A 230 63.21 -25.85 9.35
C ARG A 230 63.62 -24.37 9.32
N ARG A 231 64.52 -23.97 10.21
CA ARG A 231 65.59 -23.02 9.89
C ARG A 231 66.92 -23.72 10.15
N HIS A 232 67.74 -23.76 9.11
CA HIS A 232 69.05 -24.41 9.02
C HIS A 232 69.99 -23.81 10.08
N ASN A 233 69.92 -24.34 11.29
CA ASN A 233 70.90 -24.07 12.31
C ASN A 233 72.06 -25.02 12.07
N GLN A 234 73.15 -24.49 11.53
CA GLN A 234 74.36 -25.22 11.15
C GLN A 234 75.12 -25.82 12.35
N ILE A 235 74.51 -25.91 13.53
CA ILE A 235 75.11 -26.45 14.75
C ILE A 235 74.17 -27.51 15.31
N CYS A 236 74.67 -28.75 15.43
CA CYS A 236 73.89 -29.89 15.92
C CYS A 236 73.45 -29.69 17.38
N TYR A 237 72.43 -30.46 17.78
CA TYR A 237 71.86 -30.39 19.12
C TYR A 237 72.91 -30.54 20.24
N TYR A 238 73.86 -31.47 20.07
CA TYR A 238 74.89 -31.74 21.06
C TYR A 238 75.85 -30.55 21.25
N HIS A 239 76.33 -29.93 20.17
CA HIS A 239 77.16 -28.72 20.26
C HIS A 239 76.39 -27.49 20.72
N ARG A 240 75.08 -27.40 20.43
CA ARG A 240 74.23 -26.33 20.98
C ARG A 240 74.05 -26.46 22.50
N ARG A 241 73.97 -27.69 23.02
CA ARG A 241 73.68 -27.96 24.44
C ARG A 241 74.93 -28.02 25.31
N PHE A 242 76.04 -28.55 24.79
CA PHE A 242 77.26 -28.84 25.56
C PHE A 242 78.51 -28.12 25.05
N GLY A 243 78.43 -27.38 23.93
CA GLY A 243 79.54 -26.61 23.38
C GLY A 243 80.77 -27.48 23.07
N ILE A 244 81.96 -26.95 23.35
CA ILE A 244 83.27 -27.59 23.13
C ILE A 244 83.47 -28.90 23.91
N LYS A 245 82.62 -29.18 24.92
CA LYS A 245 82.67 -30.40 25.75
C LYS A 245 81.75 -31.51 25.21
N ALA A 246 81.17 -31.36 24.02
CA ALA A 246 80.31 -32.38 23.44
C ALA A 246 81.14 -33.58 22.94
N HIS A 247 80.85 -34.78 23.46
CA HIS A 247 81.53 -36.00 23.05
C HIS A 247 80.98 -36.65 21.78
N LYS A 248 79.91 -36.09 21.20
CA LYS A 248 79.25 -36.64 20.01
C LYS A 248 78.76 -35.53 19.10
N CYS A 249 79.05 -35.64 17.81
CA CYS A 249 78.66 -34.68 16.77
C CYS A 249 77.84 -35.37 15.68
N GLU A 250 76.73 -34.76 15.26
CA GLU A 250 75.92 -35.20 14.12
C GLU A 250 76.07 -34.24 12.94
N LYS A 251 76.46 -34.76 11.77
CA LYS A 251 76.68 -33.97 10.55
C LYS A 251 75.37 -33.78 9.76
N PRO A 252 75.21 -32.64 9.04
CA PRO A 252 76.18 -31.56 8.87
C PRO A 252 76.15 -30.54 10.03
N CYS A 253 77.28 -30.36 10.71
CA CYS A 253 77.46 -29.41 11.82
C CYS A 253 78.77 -28.63 11.62
N GLN A 254 78.70 -27.31 11.67
CA GLN A 254 79.77 -26.33 11.41
C GLN A 254 80.21 -25.60 12.69
N PHE A 255 80.29 -26.32 13.82
CA PHE A 255 80.75 -25.75 15.10
C PHE A 255 82.29 -25.64 15.12
N VAL A 256 82.84 -24.46 15.44
CA VAL A 256 84.29 -24.17 15.44
C VAL A 256 84.74 -23.78 16.86
N ILE A 257 85.87 -24.33 17.32
CA ILE A 257 86.47 -24.05 18.63
C ILE A 257 87.49 -22.92 18.44
N ASN A 258 87.30 -21.76 19.10
CA ASN A 258 88.29 -20.68 19.11
C ASN A 258 88.94 -20.58 20.49
N ASP A 259 90.16 -21.11 20.63
CA ASP A 259 91.00 -20.93 21.80
C ASP A 259 91.76 -19.60 21.73
N LYS A 260 91.44 -18.67 22.63
CA LYS A 260 92.35 -17.56 23.00
C LYS A 260 92.36 -17.42 24.51
N SER A 261 93.10 -18.30 25.18
CA SER A 261 93.64 -18.12 26.52
C SER A 261 94.81 -19.11 26.73
N ALA A 262 96.03 -18.55 26.77
CA ALA A 262 97.28 -19.11 27.31
C ALA A 262 98.30 -19.83 26.37
N GLU A 263 99.03 -19.05 25.56
CA GLU A 263 100.52 -19.08 25.58
C GLU A 263 100.95 -18.09 26.69
N ASN A 264 101.98 -18.24 27.53
CA ASN A 264 103.31 -18.87 27.49
C ASN A 264 103.82 -18.95 28.99
N PRO A 265 104.83 -19.75 29.44
CA PRO A 265 106.23 -19.73 28.94
C PRO A 265 107.02 -21.07 28.93
N GLN A 266 108.08 -21.08 28.10
CA GLN A 266 109.42 -21.69 28.26
C GLN A 266 109.62 -23.22 28.43
N GLY A 267 110.57 -23.76 27.66
CA GLY A 267 111.25 -25.03 27.94
C GLY A 267 112.35 -25.34 26.92
N SER A 268 113.59 -25.35 27.39
CA SER A 268 114.85 -25.35 26.64
C SER A 268 115.21 -26.63 25.87
N GLN A 269 116.16 -26.43 24.95
CA GLN A 269 117.07 -27.35 24.26
C GLN A 269 116.55 -28.09 23.02
#